data_AF-A0A920BXK7-F1
#
_entry.id   AF-A0A920BXK7-F1
#
_cell.length_a   1.000
_cell.length_b   1.000
_cell.length_c   1.000
_cell.angle_alpha   90.00
_cell.angle_beta   90.00
_cell.angle_gamma   90.00
#
_symmetry.space_group_name_H-M   'P 1'
#
loop_
_entity.id
_entity.type
_entity.pdbx_description
1 polymer ?
#
loop_
_entity_poly.entity_id
_entity_poly.type
_entity_poly.pdbx_seq_one_letter_code
_entity_poly.pdbx_strand_id
1 'polypeptide(L)' 'MLEVTEINYIRQQVNGKGHTYAEVARRTNRDPRTVQKYADLDEFQPELKGKKHQPSPVMDPVKEIVDQWMKEDLKKKKKY' A
#
# COMPACT_ATOMS: atom_id res chain seq x y z
N MET A 1 0.88 -3.16 12.58
CA MET A 1 1.77 -2.64 11.52
C MET A 1 2.18 -1.23 11.94
N LEU A 2 3.40 -0.78 11.61
CA LEU A 2 3.79 0.58 11.94
C LEU A 2 3.09 1.57 11.00
N GLU A 3 2.78 2.74 11.51
CA GLU A 3 2.33 3.85 10.69
C GLU A 3 3.49 4.41 9.87
N VAL A 4 3.18 5.04 8.73
CA VAL A 4 4.18 5.67 7.85
C VAL A 4 5.01 6.71 8.61
N THR A 5 4.38 7.40 9.57
CA THR A 5 5.01 8.36 10.48
C THR A 5 6.10 7.71 11.34
N GLU A 6 5.82 6.55 11.93
CA GLU A 6 6.78 5.81 12.75
C GLU A 6 7.95 5.26 11.90
N ILE A 7 7.67 4.78 10.69
CA ILE A 7 8.69 4.29 9.75
C ILE A 7 9.63 5.43 9.35
N ASN A 8 9.08 6.60 9.00
CA ASN A 8 9.87 7.77 8.65
C ASN A 8 10.71 8.26 9.84
N TYR A 9 10.17 8.20 11.05
CA TYR A 9 10.92 8.53 12.26
C TYR A 9 12.12 7.59 12.44
N ILE A 10 11.92 6.27 12.32
CA ILE A 10 13.00 5.27 12.42
C ILE A 10 14.11 5.57 11.42
N ARG A 11 13.76 5.80 10.15
CA ARG A 11 14.73 6.13 9.09
C ARG A 11 15.51 7.41 9.40
N GLN A 12 14.82 8.46 9.84
CA GLN A 12 15.48 9.72 10.16
C GLN A 12 16.45 9.57 11.35
N GLN A 13 16.10 8.77 12.37
CA GLN A 13 16.99 8.54 13.50
C GLN A 13 18.23 7.73 13.12
N VAL A 14 18.07 6.67 12.32
CA VAL A 14 19.19 5.79 11.94
C VAL A 14 20.03 6.42 10.83
N ASN A 15 19.43 6.77 9.69
CA ASN A 15 20.16 7.22 8.51
C ASN A 15 20.53 8.70 8.58
N GLY A 16 19.68 9.52 9.21
CA GLY A 16 19.92 10.96 9.33
C GLY A 16 20.80 11.34 10.52
N LYS A 17 20.59 10.71 11.69
CA LYS A 17 21.31 11.05 12.93
C LYS A 17 22.36 10.03 13.36
N GLY A 18 22.45 8.88 12.68
CA GLY A 18 23.43 7.84 13.00
C GLY A 18 23.17 7.11 14.32
N HIS A 19 21.93 7.14 14.85
CA HIS A 19 21.62 6.43 16.09
C HIS A 19 21.65 4.92 15.90
N THR A 20 22.03 4.20 16.96
CA THR A 20 22.07 2.73 16.90
C THR A 20 20.65 2.13 16.90
N TYR A 21 20.49 0.98 16.26
CA TYR A 21 19.21 0.27 16.22
C TYR A 21 18.63 0.00 17.63
N ALA A 22 19.49 -0.27 18.62
CA ALA A 22 19.09 -0.52 20.00
C ALA A 22 18.52 0.74 20.70
N GLU A 23 19.09 1.92 20.44
CA GLU A 23 18.57 3.18 21.00
C GLU A 23 17.22 3.54 20.40
N VAL A 24 17.08 3.40 19.09
CA VAL A 24 15.82 3.69 18.39
C VAL A 24 14.74 2.69 18.81
N ALA A 25 15.08 1.42 19.00
CA ALA A 25 14.19 0.39 19.54
C ALA A 25 13.65 0.74 20.92
N ARG A 26 14.52 1.21 21.84
CA ARG A 26 14.11 1.68 23.18
C ARG A 26 13.19 2.89 23.12
N ARG A 27 13.48 3.87 22.25
CA ARG A 27 12.66 5.09 22.09
C ARG A 27 11.29 4.81 21.50
N THR A 28 11.21 3.91 20.52
CA THR A 28 9.98 3.55 19.82
C THR A 28 9.22 2.40 20.49
N ASN A 29 9.79 1.80 21.54
CA ASN A 29 9.28 0.59 22.19
C ASN A 29 9.00 -0.55 21.18
N ARG A 30 9.94 -0.76 20.24
CA ARG A 30 9.85 -1.79 19.19
C ARG A 30 11.03 -2.73 19.27
N ASP A 31 10.88 -3.89 18.64
CA ASP A 31 11.97 -4.85 18.50
C ASP A 31 13.09 -4.30 17.59
N PRO A 32 14.39 -4.41 17.95
CA PRO A 32 15.51 -3.95 17.13
C PRO A 32 15.51 -4.50 15.70
N ARG A 33 15.04 -5.73 15.49
CA ARG A 33 14.91 -6.35 14.17
C ARG A 33 13.86 -5.64 13.32
N THR A 34 12.83 -5.09 13.95
CA THR A 34 11.80 -4.28 13.28
C THR A 34 12.40 -2.93 12.87
N VAL A 35 13.17 -2.30 13.75
CA VAL A 35 13.88 -1.05 13.45
C VAL A 35 14.83 -1.23 12.28
N GLN A 36 15.65 -2.29 12.29
CA GLN A 36 16.56 -2.63 11.19
C GLN A 36 15.80 -2.80 9.87
N LYS A 37 14.75 -3.64 9.88
CA LYS A 37 13.92 -3.89 8.70
C LYS A 37 13.40 -2.61 8.03
N TYR A 38 12.96 -1.63 8.81
CA TYR A 38 12.38 -0.40 8.28
C TYR A 38 13.40 0.71 8.00
N ALA A 39 14.58 0.66 8.64
CA ALA A 39 15.71 1.53 8.33
C ALA A 39 16.36 1.18 6.98
N ASP A 40 16.47 -0.11 6.68
CA ASP A 40 17.05 -0.64 5.43
C ASP A 40 16.06 -0.63 4.26
N LEU A 41 14.76 -0.45 4.54
CA LEU A 41 13.75 -0.29 3.49
C LEU A 41 13.97 1.10 2.86
N ASP A 42 14.22 1.23 1.56
CA ASP A 42 14.43 2.53 0.90
C ASP A 42 13.10 3.26 0.65
N GLU A 43 12.06 2.54 0.22
CA GLU A 43 10.77 3.14 -0.11
C GLU A 43 9.64 2.31 0.49
N PHE A 44 8.97 2.87 1.51
CA PHE A 44 7.70 2.30 1.95
C PHE A 44 6.65 2.79 0.97
N GLN A 45 6.63 2.15 -0.20
CA GLN A 45 5.42 2.12 -1.00
C GLN A 45 4.50 1.19 -0.19
N PRO A 46 3.46 1.69 0.52
CA PRO A 46 2.39 0.79 0.86
C PRO A 46 1.94 0.29 -0.50
N GLU A 47 2.32 -0.93 -0.85
CA GLU A 47 1.67 -1.58 -1.97
C GLU A 47 0.20 -1.51 -1.57
N LEU A 48 -0.52 -0.59 -2.21
CA LEU A 48 -1.95 -0.67 -2.37
C LEU A 48 -2.05 -2.08 -2.89
N LYS A 49 -2.36 -3.03 -2.00
CA LYS A 49 -2.55 -4.43 -2.36
C LYS A 49 -3.78 -4.34 -3.23
N GLY A 50 -3.57 -3.99 -4.49
CA GLY A 50 -4.57 -3.97 -5.52
C GLY A 50 -5.21 -5.33 -5.37
N LYS A 51 -6.53 -5.34 -5.19
CA LYS A 51 -7.26 -6.60 -5.07
C LYS A 51 -6.70 -7.49 -6.17
N LYS A 52 -6.05 -8.59 -5.77
CA LYS A 52 -5.39 -9.48 -6.73
C LYS A 52 -6.43 -9.77 -7.79
N HIS A 53 -6.07 -9.64 -9.08
CA HIS A 53 -6.98 -9.99 -10.16
C HIS A 53 -7.27 -11.49 -10.05
N GLN A 54 -8.34 -11.84 -9.35
CA GLN A 54 -8.84 -13.19 -9.27
C GLN A 54 -9.81 -13.35 -10.43
N PRO A 55 -9.65 -14.40 -11.27
CA PRO A 55 -10.63 -14.66 -12.29
C PRO A 55 -11.99 -14.88 -11.61
N SER A 56 -13.02 -14.21 -12.12
CA SER A 56 -14.41 -14.42 -11.73
C SER A 56 -15.05 -15.37 -12.74
N PRO A 57 -15.26 -16.66 -12.41
CA PRO A 57 -15.69 -17.66 -13.40
C PRO A 57 -17.01 -17.33 -14.09
N VAL A 58 -17.90 -16.63 -13.38
CA VAL A 58 -19.21 -16.24 -13.89
C VAL A 58 -19.17 -14.88 -14.60
N MET A 59 -18.43 -13.91 -14.06
CA MET A 59 -18.44 -12.55 -14.59
C MET A 59 -17.46 -12.36 -15.74
N ASP A 60 -16.30 -13.01 -15.72
CA ASP A 60 -15.26 -12.80 -16.74
C ASP A 60 -15.73 -13.12 -18.17
N PRO A 61 -16.48 -14.21 -18.44
CA PRO A 61 -16.98 -14.49 -19.78
C PRO A 61 -17.96 -13.44 -20.33
N VAL A 62 -18.69 -12.75 -19.44
CA VAL A 62 -19.74 -11.78 -19.82
C VAL A 62 -19.31 -10.33 -19.63
N LYS A 63 -18.14 -10.08 -19.04
CA LYS A 63 -17.65 -8.75 -18.66
C LYS A 63 -17.58 -7.81 -19.87
N GLU A 64 -17.06 -8.30 -20.99
CA GLU A 64 -16.93 -7.50 -22.22
C GLU A 64 -18.29 -7.04 -22.75
N ILE A 65 -19.30 -7.92 -22.70
CA ILE A 65 -20.66 -7.62 -23.16
C ILE A 65 -21.30 -6.56 -22.25
N VAL A 66 -21.17 -6.75 -20.93
CA VAL A 66 -21.71 -5.80 -19.94
C VAL A 66 -21.03 -4.43 -20.07
N ASP A 67 -19.71 -4.41 -20.25
CA ASP A 67 -18.94 -3.17 -20.43
C ASP A 67 -19.36 -2.43 -21.71
N GLN A 68 -19.65 -3.16 -22.78
CA GLN A 68 -20.15 -2.59 -24.02
C GLN A 68 -21.52 -1.93 -23.81
N TRP A 69 -22.46 -2.61 -23.14
CA TRP A 69 -23.76 -2.03 -22.80
C TRP A 69 -23.62 -0.78 -21.94
N MET A 70 -22.71 -0.80 -20.96
CA MET A 70 -22.48 0.35 -20.08
C MET A 70 -21.94 1.56 -20.85
N LYS A 71 -21.02 1.33 -21.79
CA LYS A 71 -20.47 2.40 -22.66
C LYS A 71 -21.53 2.96 -23.61
N GLU A 72 -22.38 2.10 -24.15
CA GLU A 72 -23.48 2.52 -25.03
C GLU A 72 -24.55 3.30 -24.28
N ASP A 73 -24.88 2.88 -23.05
CA ASP A 73 -25.87 3.54 -22.24
C ASP A 73 -25.38 4.91 -21.73
N LEU A 74 -24.09 5.03 -21.39
CA LEU A 74 -23.48 6.30 -21.01
C LEU A 74 -23.56 7.37 -22.12
N LYS A 75 -23.60 6.95 -23.40
CA LYS A 75 -23.75 7.86 -24.55
C LYS A 75 -25.18 8.38 -24.70
N LYS A 76 -26.17 7.73 -24.09
CA LYS A 76 -27.57 8.15 -24.20
C LYS A 76 -27.79 9.37 -23.30
N LYS A 77 -28.64 10.28 -23.77
CA LYS A 77 -29.07 11.42 -22.94
C LYS A 77 -29.84 10.90 -21.74
N LYS A 78 -29.54 11.46 -20.56
CA LYS A 78 -30.27 11.16 -19.33
C LYS A 78 -31.76 11.41 -19.57
N LYS A 79 -32.59 10.38 -19.35
CA LYS A 79 -34.04 10.58 -19.37
C LYS A 79 -34.39 11.52 -18.21
N TYR A 80 -35.06 12.61 -18.56
CA TYR A 80 -35.63 13.58 -17.63
C TYR A 80 -36.72 12.92 -16.78
#